data_AF-A0A2A8D7T9-F1
#
_entry.id   AF-A0A2A8D7T9-F1
#
_cell.length_a   1.000
_cell.length_b   1.000
_cell.length_c   1.000
_cell.angle_alpha   90.00
_cell.angle_beta   90.00
_cell.angle_gamma   90.00
#
_symmetry.space_group_name_H-M   'P 1'
#
loop_
_entity.id
_entity.type
_entity.pdbx_description
1 polymer ?
#
loop_
_entity_poly.entity_id
_entity_poly.type
_entity_poly.pdbx_seq_one_letter_code
_entity_poly.pdbx_strand_id
1 'polypeptide(L)'
;MFLLNNVLVFLHIIGAAIIIGLWIAHFRTPKVLPGQFHASLLMLVTGLLLVGIAEVTGSPNHIKIAVKILIALGIAIAAFIGQRKYKAGEPISTGLAHAVGGLAVINVAVATIWH
;
A
#
# COMPACT_ATOMS: atom_id res chain seq x y z
N MET A 1 -5.39 -7.03 -23.33
CA MET A 1 -4.64 -6.96 -22.05
C MET A 1 -4.21 -5.54 -21.67
N PHE A 2 -3.87 -4.66 -22.63
CA PHE A 2 -3.39 -3.30 -22.34
C PHE A 2 -4.34 -2.44 -21.48
N LEU A 3 -5.64 -2.42 -21.79
CA LEU A 3 -6.62 -1.65 -21.00
C LEU A 3 -6.72 -2.14 -19.56
N LEU A 4 -6.84 -3.46 -19.34
CA LEU A 4 -6.91 -4.05 -18.00
C LEU A 4 -5.64 -3.73 -17.19
N ASN A 5 -4.46 -3.93 -17.78
CA ASN A 5 -3.19 -3.61 -17.13
C ASN A 5 -3.15 -2.14 -16.68
N ASN A 6 -3.51 -1.21 -17.56
CA ASN A 6 -3.48 0.22 -17.24
C ASN A 6 -4.50 0.61 -16.19
N VAL A 7 -5.71 0.02 -16.21
CA VAL A 7 -6.72 0.22 -15.15
C VAL A 7 -6.20 -0.31 -13.82
N LEU A 8 -5.57 -1.48 -13.80
CA LEU A 8 -4.99 -2.04 -12.57
C LEU A 8 -3.86 -1.16 -12.02
N VAL A 9 -2.95 -0.68 -12.88
CA VAL A 9 -1.90 0.26 -12.49
C VAL A 9 -2.51 1.56 -11.94
N PHE A 10 -3.52 2.11 -12.62
CA PHE A 10 -4.22 3.30 -12.16
C PHE A 10 -4.81 3.10 -10.76
N LEU A 11 -5.57 2.03 -10.55
CA LEU A 11 -6.16 1.72 -9.25
C LEU A 11 -5.09 1.48 -8.17
N HIS A 12 -3.98 0.83 -8.51
CA HIS A 12 -2.86 0.61 -7.60
C HIS A 12 -2.23 1.93 -7.13
N ILE A 13 -2.04 2.88 -8.05
CA ILE A 13 -1.50 4.20 -7.74
C ILE A 13 -2.50 5.02 -6.90
N ILE A 14 -3.80 4.96 -7.21
CA ILE A 14 -4.83 5.61 -6.40
C ILE A 14 -4.83 5.07 -4.96
N GLY A 15 -4.69 3.76 -4.78
CA GLY A 15 -4.53 3.15 -3.46
C GLY A 15 -3.33 3.74 -2.70
N ALA A 16 -2.16 3.80 -3.34
CA ALA A 16 -0.98 4.39 -2.73
C ALA A 16 -1.18 5.87 -2.36
N ALA A 17 -1.79 6.65 -3.26
CA ALA A 17 -2.07 8.07 -3.05
C ALA A 17 -3.02 8.29 -1.86
N ILE A 18 -4.04 7.44 -1.67
CA ILE A 18 -4.94 7.52 -0.52
C ILE A 18 -4.17 7.25 0.78
N ILE A 19 -3.34 6.20 0.83
CA ILE A 19 -2.58 5.86 2.05
C ILE A 19 -1.64 7.00 2.43
N ILE A 20 -0.85 7.48 1.47
CA ILE A 20 0.16 8.52 1.66
C ILE A 20 -0.50 9.87 1.94
N GLY A 21 -1.55 10.24 1.19
CA GLY A 21 -2.25 11.50 1.34
C GLY A 21 -2.91 11.64 2.72
N LEU A 22 -3.59 10.58 3.19
CA LEU A 22 -4.19 10.58 4.54
C LEU A 22 -3.12 10.62 5.64
N TRP A 23 -1.97 9.97 5.42
CA TRP A 23 -0.84 10.03 6.34
C TRP A 23 -0.21 11.43 6.40
N ILE A 24 0.05 12.07 5.25
CA ILE A 24 0.58 13.45 5.19
C ILE A 24 -0.39 14.42 5.86
N ALA A 25 -1.69 14.30 5.60
CA ALA A 25 -2.72 15.14 6.21
C ALA A 25 -2.75 15.04 7.75
N HIS A 26 -2.28 13.91 8.31
CA HIS A 26 -2.26 13.63 9.75
C HIS A 26 -0.84 13.38 10.27
N PHE A 27 0.18 13.91 9.60
CA PHE A 27 1.58 13.55 9.85
C PHE A 27 2.01 13.88 11.29
N ARG A 28 1.57 15.03 11.80
CA ARG A 28 1.84 15.49 13.18
C ARG A 28 0.77 15.07 14.20
N THR A 29 -0.34 14.50 13.74
CA THR A 29 -1.48 14.10 14.57
C THR A 29 -1.83 12.64 14.27
N PRO A 30 -1.08 11.68 14.85
CA PRO A 30 -1.12 10.28 14.44
C PRO A 30 -2.55 9.72 14.35
N LYS A 31 -3.00 9.48 13.13
CA LYS A 31 -4.26 8.80 12.82
C LYS A 31 -4.03 7.71 11.78
N VAL A 32 -4.82 6.66 11.87
CA VAL A 32 -4.94 5.64 10.83
C VAL A 32 -6.41 5.50 10.51
N LEU A 33 -6.84 6.14 9.44
CA LEU A 33 -8.25 6.18 9.04
C LEU A 33 -8.64 4.88 8.33
N PRO A 34 -9.92 4.43 8.41
CA PRO A 34 -10.38 3.23 7.72
C PRO A 34 -10.06 3.22 6.22
N GLY A 35 -10.04 4.40 5.57
CA GLY A 35 -9.65 4.55 4.17
C GLY A 35 -8.26 4.01 3.84
N GLN A 36 -7.28 4.11 4.76
CA GLN A 36 -5.93 3.59 4.55
C GLN A 36 -5.91 2.06 4.51
N PHE A 37 -6.77 1.40 5.30
CA PHE A 37 -6.90 -0.06 5.23
C PHE A 37 -7.55 -0.51 3.93
N HIS A 38 -8.68 0.07 3.53
CA HIS A 38 -9.33 -0.26 2.25
C HIS A 38 -8.38 -0.02 1.06
N ALA A 39 -7.63 1.08 1.08
CA ALA A 39 -6.63 1.38 0.07
C ALA A 39 -5.48 0.36 0.06
N SER A 40 -5.03 -0.13 1.23
CA SER A 40 -4.02 -1.18 1.30
C SER A 40 -4.50 -2.51 0.70
N LEU A 41 -5.77 -2.86 0.89
CA LEU A 41 -6.37 -4.03 0.26
C LEU A 41 -6.49 -3.85 -1.26
N LEU A 42 -6.91 -2.67 -1.71
CA LEU A 42 -6.94 -2.33 -3.14
C LEU A 42 -5.54 -2.50 -3.76
N MET A 43 -4.49 -2.00 -3.09
CA MET A 43 -3.11 -2.16 -3.55
C MET A 43 -2.67 -3.63 -3.59
N LEU A 44 -2.99 -4.43 -2.57
CA LEU A 44 -2.64 -5.86 -2.53
C LEU A 44 -3.30 -6.61 -3.69
N VAL A 45 -4.62 -6.44 -3.87
CA VAL A 45 -5.37 -7.12 -4.93
C VAL A 45 -4.87 -6.70 -6.31
N THR A 46 -4.78 -5.40 -6.59
CA THR A 46 -4.29 -4.90 -7.88
C THR A 46 -2.83 -5.30 -8.13
N GLY A 47 -1.99 -5.30 -7.09
CA GLY A 47 -0.59 -5.72 -7.18
C GLY A 47 -0.44 -7.20 -7.55
N LEU A 48 -1.21 -8.09 -6.92
CA LEU A 48 -1.20 -9.52 -7.24
C LEU A 48 -1.72 -9.79 -8.66
N LEU A 49 -2.74 -9.07 -9.10
CA LEU A 49 -3.23 -9.17 -10.49
C LEU A 49 -2.17 -8.69 -11.50
N LEU A 50 -1.45 -7.61 -11.19
CA LEU A 50 -0.35 -7.11 -12.02
C LEU A 50 0.82 -8.09 -12.08
N VAL A 51 1.13 -8.78 -10.97
CA VAL A 51 2.10 -9.88 -10.97
C VAL A 51 1.64 -10.99 -11.92
N GLY A 52 0.38 -11.44 -11.81
CA GLY A 52 -0.16 -12.46 -12.71
C GLY A 52 -0.08 -12.08 -14.20
N ILE A 53 -0.32 -10.81 -14.54
CA ILE A 53 -0.13 -10.30 -15.91
C ILE A 53 1.36 -10.31 -16.29
N ALA A 54 2.26 -9.91 -15.39
CA ALA A 54 3.69 -9.88 -15.66
C ALA A 54 4.27 -11.28 -15.91
N GLU A 55 3.80 -12.30 -15.16
CA GLU A 55 4.22 -13.70 -15.33
C GLU A 55 3.83 -14.28 -16.70
N VAL A 56 2.69 -13.87 -17.27
CA VAL A 56 2.25 -14.36 -18.60
C VAL A 56 2.83 -13.56 -19.76
N THR A 57 3.34 -12.34 -19.51
CA THR A 57 3.83 -11.43 -20.55
C THR A 57 5.36 -11.35 -20.63
N GLY A 58 6.08 -11.85 -19.61
CA GLY A 58 7.54 -11.82 -19.60
C GLY A 58 8.13 -12.54 -18.39
N SER A 59 9.35 -12.15 -18.03
CA SER A 59 10.07 -12.69 -16.87
C SER A 59 10.26 -11.57 -15.85
N PRO A 60 9.37 -11.43 -14.86
CA PRO A 60 9.46 -10.35 -13.89
C PRO A 60 10.57 -10.62 -12.85
N ASN A 61 11.08 -9.55 -12.23
CA ASN A 61 12.00 -9.67 -11.12
C ASN A 61 11.25 -10.17 -9.86
N HIS A 62 11.32 -11.47 -9.60
CA HIS A 62 10.62 -12.09 -8.47
C HIS A 62 11.12 -11.61 -7.10
N ILE A 63 12.39 -11.22 -6.96
CA ILE A 63 12.92 -10.67 -5.70
C ILE A 63 12.25 -9.33 -5.40
N LYS A 64 12.18 -8.43 -6.41
CA LYS A 64 11.48 -7.16 -6.29
C LYS A 64 10.00 -7.37 -5.96
N ILE A 65 9.34 -8.36 -6.59
CA ILE A 65 7.95 -8.71 -6.29
C ILE A 65 7.80 -9.18 -4.84
N ALA A 66 8.63 -10.11 -4.38
CA ALA A 66 8.59 -10.63 -3.02
C ALA A 66 8.73 -9.51 -1.98
N VAL A 67 9.71 -8.62 -2.16
CA VAL A 67 9.92 -7.45 -1.28
C VAL A 67 8.67 -6.56 -1.25
N LYS A 68 8.09 -6.24 -2.41
CA LYS A 68 6.89 -5.40 -2.48
C LYS A 68 5.69 -6.04 -1.79
N ILE A 69 5.49 -7.36 -1.94
CA ILE A 69 4.40 -8.08 -1.28
C ILE A 69 4.58 -8.04 0.24
N LEU A 70 5.80 -8.30 0.74
CA LEU A 70 6.08 -8.23 2.17
C LEU A 70 5.81 -6.83 2.76
N ILE A 71 6.25 -5.78 2.07
CA ILE A 71 5.96 -4.40 2.49
C ILE A 71 4.46 -4.12 2.44
N ALA A 72 3.77 -4.51 1.37
CA ALA A 72 2.33 -4.31 1.22
C ALA A 72 1.51 -5.02 2.31
N LEU A 73 1.90 -6.22 2.70
CA LEU A 73 1.31 -6.94 3.82
C LEU A 73 1.57 -6.21 5.15
N GLY A 74 2.79 -5.71 5.37
CA GLY A 74 3.12 -4.88 6.52
C GLY A 74 2.25 -3.62 6.63
N ILE A 75 2.04 -2.93 5.51
CA ILE A 75 1.13 -1.78 5.43
C ILE A 75 -0.30 -2.19 5.79
N ALA A 76 -0.82 -3.28 5.21
CA ALA A 76 -2.18 -3.72 5.44
C ALA A 76 -2.43 -4.14 6.90
N ILE A 77 -1.47 -4.85 7.52
CA ILE A 77 -1.53 -5.24 8.93
C ILE A 77 -1.49 -3.99 9.83
N ALA A 78 -0.55 -3.08 9.59
CA ALA A 78 -0.45 -1.84 10.36
C ALA A 78 -1.72 -0.98 10.22
N ALA A 79 -2.26 -0.89 8.99
CA ALA A 79 -3.49 -0.16 8.70
C ALA A 79 -4.70 -0.82 9.36
N PHE A 80 -4.74 -2.16 9.41
CA PHE A 80 -5.78 -2.93 10.08
C PHE A 80 -5.79 -2.69 11.59
N ILE A 81 -4.62 -2.76 12.23
CA ILE A 81 -4.49 -2.48 13.66
C ILE A 81 -4.89 -1.02 13.92
N GLY A 82 -4.34 -0.09 13.14
CA GLY A 82 -4.60 1.34 13.30
C GLY A 82 -6.07 1.72 13.13
N GLN A 83 -6.78 1.19 12.12
CA GLN A 83 -8.21 1.46 11.96
C GLN A 83 -9.05 0.90 13.11
N ARG A 84 -8.64 -0.21 13.74
CA ARG A 84 -9.39 -0.79 14.86
C ARG A 84 -9.26 0.12 16.08
N LYS A 85 -8.04 0.59 16.37
CA LYS A 85 -7.80 1.57 17.43
C LYS A 85 -8.57 2.87 17.17
N TYR A 86 -8.54 3.37 15.92
CA TYR A 86 -9.31 4.55 15.51
C TYR A 86 -10.80 4.40 15.78
N LYS A 87 -11.40 3.29 15.35
CA LYS A 87 -12.83 3.00 15.56
C LYS A 87 -13.19 2.83 17.04
N ALA A 88 -12.26 2.37 17.87
CA ALA A 88 -12.43 2.22 19.31
C ALA A 88 -12.16 3.51 20.11
N GLY A 89 -11.74 4.61 19.46
CA GLY A 89 -11.34 5.84 20.14
C GLY A 89 -10.03 5.72 20.93
N GLU A 90 -9.24 4.69 20.65
CA GLU A 90 -7.97 4.44 21.32
C GLU A 90 -6.83 5.29 20.74
N PRO A 91 -5.82 5.65 21.56
CA PRO A 91 -4.64 6.36 21.06
C PRO A 91 -3.87 5.50 20.05
N ILE A 92 -3.51 6.13 18.94
CA ILE A 92 -2.64 5.56 17.89
C ILE A 92 -1.24 6.09 18.12
N SER A 93 -0.26 5.19 18.21
CA SER A 93 1.14 5.60 18.37
C SER A 93 1.67 6.23 17.08
N THR A 94 2.60 7.19 17.23
CA THR A 94 3.30 7.80 16.09
C THR A 94 3.96 6.75 15.21
N GLY A 95 4.59 5.73 15.81
CA GLY A 95 5.21 4.63 15.09
C GLY A 95 4.23 3.83 14.23
N LEU A 96 3.02 3.55 14.72
CA LEU A 96 2.02 2.83 13.94
C LEU A 96 1.52 3.66 12.74
N ALA A 97 1.24 4.95 12.95
CA ALA A 97 0.83 5.84 11.85
C ALA A 97 1.93 6.01 10.79
N HIS A 98 3.19 6.16 11.21
CA HIS A 98 4.33 6.28 10.30
C HIS A 98 4.69 4.95 9.64
N ALA A 99 4.43 3.81 10.27
CA ALA A 99 4.56 2.51 9.60
C ALA A 99 3.60 2.42 8.41
N VAL A 100 2.33 2.83 8.56
CA VAL A 100 1.36 2.79 7.46
C VAL A 100 1.79 3.67 6.27
N GLY A 101 2.06 4.96 6.52
CA GLY A 101 2.40 5.89 5.45
C GLY A 101 3.82 5.76 4.93
N GLY A 102 4.79 5.61 5.84
CA GLY A 102 6.21 5.48 5.51
C GLY A 102 6.51 4.20 4.72
N LEU A 103 5.96 3.06 5.13
CA LEU A 103 6.10 1.83 4.33
C LEU A 103 5.43 1.96 2.97
N ALA A 104 4.32 2.71 2.84
CA ALA A 104 3.70 2.98 1.54
C ALA A 104 4.62 3.78 0.62
N VAL A 105 5.29 4.82 1.14
CA VAL A 105 6.31 5.57 0.38
C VAL A 105 7.47 4.67 -0.03
N ILE A 106 7.98 3.84 0.89
CA ILE A 106 9.05 2.88 0.59
C ILE A 106 8.61 1.89 -0.49
N ASN A 107 7.37 1.37 -0.43
CA ASN A 107 6.85 0.45 -1.43
C ASN A 107 6.75 1.09 -2.83
N VAL A 108 6.39 2.38 -2.89
CA VAL A 108 6.41 3.17 -4.13
C VAL A 108 7.84 3.34 -4.63
N ALA A 109 8.80 3.68 -3.75
CA ALA A 109 10.21 3.80 -4.12
C ALA A 109 10.79 2.49 -4.65
N VAL A 110 10.48 1.35 -4.02
CA VAL A 110 10.85 0.02 -4.56
C VAL A 110 10.24 -0.19 -5.94
N ALA A 111 8.99 0.24 -6.16
CA ALA A 111 8.34 0.11 -7.47
C ALA A 111 9.05 0.91 -8.57
N THR A 112 9.46 2.14 -8.28
CA THR A 112 9.89 3.11 -9.29
C THR A 112 11.41 3.27 -9.43
N ILE A 113 12.19 2.96 -8.39
CA ILE A 113 13.64 3.23 -8.36
C ILE A 113 14.47 1.95 -8.54
N TRP A 114 14.01 0.79 -8.03
CA TRP A 114 14.74 -0.48 -8.17
C TRP A 114 14.53 -1.06 -9.57
N HIS A 115 15.61 -1.21 -10.34
CA HIS A 115 15.65 -1.92 -11.64
C HIS A 115 16.30 -3.30 -11.52
#